data_AF-A0AAU2F686-F1
#
_entry.id   AF-A0AAU2F686-F1
#
_cell.length_a   1.000
_cell.length_b   1.000
_cell.length_c   1.000
_cell.angle_alpha   90.00
_cell.angle_beta   90.00
_cell.angle_gamma   90.00
#
_symmetry.space_group_name_H-M   'P 1'
#
loop_
_entity.id
_entity.type
_entity.pdbx_description
1 polymer ?
#
loop_
_entity_poly.entity_id
_entity_poly.type
_entity_poly.pdbx_seq_one_letter_code
_entity_poly.pdbx_strand_id
1 'polypeptide(L)'
;MGTLVEFLLIGIVACGAAAVVRSTTRRRAGRRSSELAESSAGKLPCRVSWQAGTGRKGFVYGKVVAGVGTDGELAFSRRWKDSVELPRSEWIHREESWRAGLVNLRYTAPGRGEVRILLSERDADTLEVLLRGGR
;
A
#
# COMPACT_ATOMS: atom_id res chain seq x y z
N MET A 1 45.29 8.88 9.51
CA MET A 1 44.44 7.85 10.14
C MET A 1 43.05 8.35 10.58
N GLY A 2 42.82 9.66 10.74
CA GLY A 2 41.50 10.19 11.17
C GLY A 2 40.36 10.05 10.15
N THR A 3 40.64 10.25 8.86
CA THR A 3 39.61 10.29 7.81
C THR A 3 38.89 8.95 7.59
N LEU A 4 39.62 7.83 7.61
CA LEU A 4 39.03 6.48 7.45
C LEU A 4 38.10 6.10 8.62
N VAL A 5 38.46 6.48 9.85
CA VAL A 5 37.64 6.23 11.03
C VAL A 5 36.37 7.07 11.01
N GLU A 6 36.45 8.33 10.59
CA GLU A 6 35.28 9.20 10.41
C GLU A 6 34.30 8.66 9.36
N PHE A 7 34.78 8.22 8.19
CA PHE A 7 33.91 7.62 7.18
C PHE A 7 33.24 6.34 7.68
N LEU A 8 33.96 5.52 8.45
CA LEU A 8 33.43 4.29 9.02
C LEU A 8 32.34 4.58 10.06
N LEU A 9 32.55 5.59 10.92
CA LEU A 9 31.56 6.04 11.90
C LEU A 9 30.32 6.63 11.22
N ILE A 10 30.48 7.45 10.19
CA ILE A 10 29.36 8.00 9.40
C ILE A 10 28.57 6.86 8.75
N GLY A 11 29.26 5.86 8.18
CA GLY A 11 28.63 4.69 7.58
C GLY A 11 27.80 3.89 8.59
N ILE A 12 28.33 3.64 9.79
CA ILE A 12 27.61 2.94 10.86
C ILE A 12 26.38 3.73 11.32
N VAL A 13 26.52 5.04 11.54
CA VAL A 13 25.39 5.90 11.95
C VAL A 13 24.32 5.95 10.87
N ALA A 14 24.70 6.08 9.60
CA ALA A 14 23.76 6.06 8.48
C ALA A 14 23.04 4.71 8.34
N CYS A 15 23.75 3.59 8.48
CA CYS A 15 23.17 2.25 8.47
C CYS A 15 22.23 2.03 9.67
N GLY A 16 22.62 2.47 10.86
CA GLY A 16 21.80 2.41 12.06
C GLY A 16 20.52 3.23 11.94
N ALA A 17 20.62 4.48 11.48
CA ALA A 17 19.47 5.33 11.23
C ALA A 17 18.53 4.72 10.17
N ALA A 18 19.08 4.20 9.08
CA ALA A 18 18.29 3.52 8.05
C ALA A 18 17.58 2.27 8.59
N ALA A 19 18.23 1.47 9.43
CA ALA A 19 17.64 0.29 10.06
C ALA A 19 16.48 0.67 11.02
N VAL A 20 16.66 1.73 11.82
CA VAL A 20 15.62 2.23 12.73
C VAL A 20 14.44 2.81 11.96
N VAL A 21 14.68 3.57 10.88
CA VAL A 21 13.60 4.08 10.02
C VAL A 21 12.86 2.93 9.34
N ARG A 22 13.57 1.90 8.87
CA ARG A 22 12.92 0.69 8.30
C ARG A 22 12.12 -0.08 9.35
N SER A 23 12.63 -0.23 10.57
CA SER A 23 11.92 -0.97 11.62
C SER A 23 10.67 -0.22 12.09
N THR A 24 10.75 1.10 12.25
CA THR A 24 9.61 1.94 12.64
C THR A 24 8.55 2.02 11.55
N THR A 25 8.95 2.15 10.28
CA THR A 25 8.00 2.09 9.16
C THR A 25 7.34 0.72 9.06
N ARG A 26 8.09 -0.38 9.26
CA ARG A 26 7.54 -1.75 9.33
C ARG A 26 6.55 -1.93 10.48
N ARG A 27 6.87 -1.44 11.68
CA ARG A 27 5.96 -1.51 12.84
C ARG A 27 4.69 -0.71 12.62
N ARG A 28 4.81 0.50 12.06
CA ARG A 28 3.64 1.34 11.73
C ARG A 28 2.77 0.73 10.64
N ALA A 29 3.37 0.12 9.61
CA ALA A 29 2.63 -0.64 8.61
C ALA A 29 1.87 -1.80 9.26
N GLY A 30 2.55 -2.62 10.07
CA GLY A 30 1.93 -3.73 10.78
C GLY A 30 0.76 -3.31 11.68
N ARG A 31 0.89 -2.20 12.42
CA ARG A 31 -0.18 -1.67 13.25
C ARG A 31 -1.39 -1.20 12.44
N ARG A 32 -1.18 -0.54 11.30
CA ARG A 32 -2.29 -0.08 10.44
C ARG A 32 -2.98 -1.24 9.74
N SER A 33 -2.22 -2.25 9.33
CA SER A 33 -2.76 -3.50 8.79
C SER A 33 -3.66 -4.19 9.81
N SER A 34 -3.22 -4.35 11.06
CA SER A 34 -4.04 -4.96 12.11
C SER A 34 -5.27 -4.10 12.44
N GLU A 35 -5.11 -2.78 12.55
CA GLU A 35 -6.23 -1.86 12.79
C GLU A 35 -7.28 -1.93 11.66
N LEU A 36 -6.88 -2.09 10.39
CA LEU A 36 -7.81 -2.24 9.28
C LEU A 36 -8.51 -3.61 9.31
N ALA A 37 -7.77 -4.69 9.58
CA ALA A 37 -8.32 -6.04 9.63
C ALA A 37 -9.29 -6.26 10.81
N GLU A 38 -8.97 -5.72 11.99
CA GLU A 38 -9.71 -5.98 13.23
C GLU A 38 -10.83 -4.98 13.50
N SER A 39 -10.62 -3.70 13.16
CA SER A 39 -11.46 -2.61 13.65
C SER A 39 -11.98 -1.68 12.55
N SER A 40 -11.65 -1.94 11.28
CA SER A 40 -11.99 -1.07 10.15
C SER A 40 -11.47 0.38 10.27
N ALA A 41 -10.65 0.68 11.27
CA ALA A 41 -10.13 2.03 11.54
C ALA A 41 -8.79 2.31 10.83
N GLY A 42 -8.08 1.26 10.42
CA GLY A 42 -6.80 1.37 9.74
C GLY A 42 -6.89 2.05 8.37
N LYS A 43 -5.80 2.71 7.96
CA LYS A 43 -5.70 3.36 6.64
C LYS A 43 -4.40 2.95 5.98
N LEU A 44 -4.49 2.29 4.82
CA LEU A 44 -3.32 1.82 4.07
C LEU A 44 -2.95 2.85 2.99
N PRO A 45 -1.84 3.59 3.14
CA PRO A 45 -1.43 4.56 2.13
C PRO A 45 -1.02 3.83 0.84
N CYS A 46 -1.53 4.29 -0.30
CA CYS A 46 -1.25 3.65 -1.58
C CYS A 46 -1.29 4.65 -2.74
N ARG A 47 -0.79 4.19 -3.89
CA ARG A 47 -1.00 4.84 -5.19
C ARG A 47 -1.84 3.94 -6.06
N VAL A 48 -2.96 4.46 -6.55
CA VAL A 48 -3.82 3.77 -7.51
C VAL A 48 -3.50 4.26 -8.90
N SER A 49 -3.39 3.36 -9.86
CA SER A 49 -3.17 3.66 -11.28
C SER A 49 -4.06 2.82 -12.16
N TRP A 50 -4.45 3.37 -13.31
CA TRP A 50 -5.32 2.73 -14.28
C TRP A 50 -4.92 3.14 -15.69
N GLN A 51 -5.32 2.33 -16.66
CA GLN A 51 -5.22 2.69 -18.07
C GLN A 51 -6.58 3.19 -18.53
N ALA A 52 -6.65 4.47 -18.91
CA ALA A 52 -7.85 5.00 -19.52
C ALA A 52 -8.09 4.30 -20.87
N GLY A 53 -9.35 4.19 -21.30
CA GLY A 53 -9.71 3.61 -22.61
C GLY A 53 -9.03 4.30 -23.80
N THR A 54 -8.49 5.50 -23.60
CA THR A 54 -7.67 6.25 -24.57
C THR A 54 -6.18 5.84 -24.58
N GLY A 55 -5.80 4.80 -23.84
CA GLY A 55 -4.43 4.31 -23.70
C GLY A 55 -3.56 5.13 -22.74
N ARG A 56 -4.04 6.28 -22.23
CA ARG A 56 -3.30 7.10 -21.26
C ARG A 56 -3.32 6.47 -19.87
N LYS A 57 -2.16 6.37 -19.24
CA LYS A 57 -2.03 5.90 -17.86
C LYS A 57 -2.26 7.05 -16.88
N GLY A 58 -3.25 6.91 -16.00
CA GLY A 58 -3.52 7.83 -14.90
C GLY A 58 -3.06 7.24 -13.57
N PHE A 59 -2.68 8.08 -12.61
CA PHE A 59 -2.44 7.66 -11.24
C PHE A 59 -2.81 8.73 -10.23
N VAL A 60 -3.16 8.29 -9.02
CA VAL A 60 -3.47 9.16 -7.88
C VAL A 60 -2.97 8.53 -6.59
N TYR A 61 -2.58 9.39 -5.65
CA TYR A 61 -2.21 8.96 -4.29
C TYR A 61 -3.40 9.11 -3.36
N GLY A 62 -3.51 8.18 -2.42
CA GLY A 62 -4.59 8.17 -1.43
C GLY A 62 -4.37 7.09 -0.39
N LYS A 63 -5.47 6.59 0.15
CA LYS A 63 -5.47 5.55 1.18
C LYS A 63 -6.60 4.58 0.91
N VAL A 64 -6.35 3.29 1.11
CA VAL A 64 -7.43 2.32 1.30
C VAL A 64 -7.92 2.43 2.74
N VAL A 65 -9.23 2.50 2.91
CA VAL A 65 -9.94 2.57 4.18
C VAL A 65 -11.08 1.56 4.15
N ALA A 66 -11.62 1.21 5.31
CA ALA A 66 -12.89 0.53 5.34
C ALA A 66 -14.00 1.44 4.77
N GLY A 67 -14.85 0.86 3.94
CA GLY A 67 -16.03 1.49 3.36
C GLY A 67 -17.10 1.75 4.41
N VAL A 68 -18.03 2.66 4.07
CA VAL A 68 -19.21 2.98 4.87
C VAL A 68 -20.35 2.09 4.39
N GLY A 69 -20.25 0.80 4.67
CA GLY A 69 -21.20 -0.23 4.21
C GLY A 69 -21.22 -1.41 5.16
N THR A 70 -22.23 -2.27 5.03
CA THR A 70 -22.24 -3.56 5.73
C THR A 70 -21.26 -4.50 5.05
N ASP A 71 -20.46 -5.21 5.86
CA ASP A 71 -19.65 -6.36 5.44
C ASP A 71 -18.25 -6.07 4.85
N GLY A 72 -17.45 -5.24 5.53
CA GLY A 72 -16.01 -5.16 5.28
C GLY A 72 -15.64 -4.71 3.88
N GLU A 73 -16.53 -3.94 3.24
CA GLU A 73 -16.25 -3.28 1.98
C GLU A 73 -15.05 -2.35 2.13
N LEU A 74 -14.23 -2.25 1.10
CA LEU A 74 -13.08 -1.38 1.09
C LEU A 74 -13.35 -0.19 0.18
N ALA A 75 -12.75 0.95 0.50
CA ALA A 75 -12.83 2.13 -0.32
C ALA A 75 -11.46 2.79 -0.46
N PHE A 76 -11.18 3.30 -1.65
CA PHE A 76 -10.08 4.19 -1.92
C PHE A 76 -10.50 5.64 -1.66
N SER A 77 -9.88 6.28 -0.68
CA SER A 77 -10.12 7.68 -0.34
C SER A 77 -8.93 8.55 -0.72
N ARG A 78 -9.20 9.73 -1.27
CA ARG A 78 -8.19 10.77 -1.53
C ARG A 78 -8.67 12.13 -1.09
N ARG A 79 -7.73 13.06 -0.92
CA ARG A 79 -8.03 14.42 -0.46
C ARG A 79 -8.95 15.12 -1.48
N TRP A 80 -10.03 15.74 -0.98
CA TRP A 80 -10.97 16.60 -1.73
C TRP A 80 -11.80 15.91 -2.83
N LYS A 81 -11.94 14.58 -2.78
CA LYS A 81 -12.82 13.82 -3.66
C LYS A 81 -13.51 12.72 -2.89
N ASP A 82 -14.66 12.31 -3.40
CA ASP A 82 -15.41 11.20 -2.82
C ASP A 82 -14.60 9.92 -2.88
N SER A 83 -14.81 9.08 -1.85
CA SER A 83 -14.22 7.76 -1.80
C SER A 83 -14.78 6.89 -2.92
N VAL A 84 -13.94 6.03 -3.48
CA VAL A 84 -14.29 5.09 -4.53
C VAL A 84 -14.29 3.70 -3.96
N GLU A 85 -15.40 2.98 -4.08
CA GLU A 85 -15.49 1.59 -3.66
C GLU A 85 -14.45 0.72 -4.37
N LEU A 86 -13.86 -0.19 -3.59
CA LEU A 86 -12.94 -1.22 -4.03
C LEU A 86 -13.66 -2.56 -3.86
N PRO A 87 -14.41 -3.00 -4.89
CA PRO A 87 -15.13 -4.25 -4.82
C PRO A 87 -14.15 -5.41 -4.69
N ARG A 88 -14.63 -6.47 -4.03
CA ARG A 88 -13.89 -7.73 -3.95
C ARG A 88 -13.68 -8.31 -5.35
N SER A 89 -12.58 -9.04 -5.51
CA SER A 89 -12.21 -9.67 -6.78
C SER A 89 -11.47 -10.97 -6.52
N GLU A 90 -11.81 -12.01 -7.30
CA GLU A 90 -11.02 -13.24 -7.36
C GLU A 90 -9.74 -13.06 -8.19
N TRP A 91 -9.78 -12.09 -9.12
CA TRP A 91 -8.68 -11.72 -10.00
C TRP A 91 -7.81 -10.65 -9.34
N ILE A 92 -6.91 -11.10 -8.49
CA ILE A 92 -5.88 -10.29 -7.85
C ILE A 92 -4.53 -10.94 -8.11
N HIS A 93 -3.62 -10.17 -8.71
CA HIS A 93 -2.26 -10.59 -9.00
C HIS A 93 -1.27 -9.65 -8.30
N ARG A 94 -0.27 -10.27 -7.68
CA ARG A 94 0.83 -9.56 -7.04
C ARG A 94 1.98 -9.42 -8.02
N GLU A 95 2.43 -8.20 -8.25
CA GLU A 95 3.59 -7.88 -9.07
C GLU A 95 4.62 -7.11 -8.24
N GLU A 96 5.89 -7.49 -8.36
CA GLU A 96 6.97 -6.76 -7.72
C GLU A 96 7.07 -5.34 -8.27
N SER A 97 7.41 -4.38 -7.41
CA SER A 97 7.76 -3.03 -7.83
C SER A 97 9.25 -2.90 -8.00
N TRP A 98 9.68 -2.07 -8.96
CA TRP A 98 11.09 -1.67 -9.08
C TRP A 98 11.62 -0.97 -7.82
N ARG A 99 10.72 -0.42 -6.98
CA ARG A 99 11.06 0.15 -5.67
C ARG A 99 11.00 -0.95 -4.60
N ALA A 100 12.15 -1.21 -3.98
CA ALA A 100 12.25 -2.15 -2.87
C ALA A 100 11.25 -1.85 -1.74
N GLY A 101 10.58 -2.88 -1.23
CA GLY A 101 9.58 -2.78 -0.16
C GLY A 101 8.19 -2.34 -0.62
N LEU A 102 7.97 -2.16 -1.93
CA LEU A 102 6.66 -1.87 -2.51
C LEU A 102 6.23 -2.97 -3.48
N VAL A 103 4.92 -3.18 -3.57
CA VAL A 103 4.29 -4.19 -4.43
C VAL A 103 3.11 -3.56 -5.15
N ASN A 104 2.87 -3.98 -6.39
CA ASN A 104 1.64 -3.66 -7.11
C ASN A 104 0.66 -4.82 -6.97
N LEU A 105 -0.52 -4.55 -6.42
CA LEU A 105 -1.68 -5.43 -6.55
C LEU A 105 -2.46 -5.02 -7.80
N ARG A 106 -2.47 -5.89 -8.79
CA ARG A 106 -3.24 -5.73 -10.02
C ARG A 106 -4.57 -6.44 -9.83
N TYR A 107 -5.66 -5.72 -9.97
CA TYR A 107 -7.00 -6.28 -9.85
C TYR A 107 -7.94 -5.67 -10.88
N THR A 108 -8.90 -6.46 -11.34
CA THR A 108 -9.93 -6.02 -12.28
C THR A 108 -11.15 -5.60 -11.48
N ALA A 109 -11.40 -4.29 -11.38
CA ALA A 109 -12.62 -3.79 -10.78
C ALA A 109 -13.77 -3.90 -11.80
N PRO A 110 -14.93 -4.51 -11.45
CA PRO A 110 -16.11 -4.52 -12.28
C PRO A 110 -16.44 -3.11 -12.82
N GLY A 111 -16.59 -2.99 -14.14
CA GLY A 111 -16.94 -1.72 -14.81
C GLY A 111 -15.83 -0.65 -14.86
N ARG A 112 -14.63 -0.89 -14.31
CA ARG A 112 -13.52 0.09 -14.31
C ARG A 112 -12.22 -0.39 -14.95
N GLY A 113 -12.18 -1.63 -15.43
CA GLY A 113 -11.02 -2.22 -16.08
C GLY A 113 -9.90 -2.59 -15.09
N GLU A 114 -8.69 -2.78 -15.61
CA GLU A 114 -7.53 -3.13 -14.80
C GLU A 114 -7.05 -1.92 -13.97
N VAL A 115 -6.98 -2.12 -12.66
CA VAL A 115 -6.47 -1.15 -11.69
C VAL A 115 -5.25 -1.75 -10.99
N ARG A 116 -4.25 -0.91 -10.75
CA ARG A 116 -3.02 -1.28 -10.02
C ARG A 116 -2.88 -0.44 -8.76
N ILE A 117 -2.76 -1.09 -7.62
CA ILE A 117 -2.55 -0.49 -6.32
C ILE A 117 -1.11 -0.74 -5.89
N LEU A 118 -0.29 0.32 -5.85
CA LEU A 118 1.07 0.28 -5.31
C LEU A 118 1.05 0.62 -3.82
N LEU A 119 1.51 -0.30 -2.97
CA LEU A 119 1.58 -0.14 -1.52
C LEU A 119 2.77 -0.91 -0.93
N SER A 120 3.00 -0.79 0.38
CA SER A 120 4.08 -1.56 1.02
C SER A 120 3.76 -3.05 1.01
N GLU A 121 4.78 -3.92 0.96
CA GLU A 121 4.59 -5.38 0.96
C GLU A 121 3.65 -5.85 2.07
N ARG A 122 3.83 -5.32 3.28
CA ARG A 122 3.05 -5.71 4.45
C ARG A 122 1.60 -5.22 4.39
N ASP A 123 1.39 -4.02 3.87
CA ASP A 123 0.04 -3.51 3.64
C ASP A 123 -0.64 -4.30 2.49
N ALA A 124 0.14 -4.77 1.51
CA ALA A 124 -0.35 -5.58 0.38
C ALA A 124 -0.85 -6.95 0.81
N ASP A 125 -0.16 -7.61 1.74
CA ASP A 125 -0.60 -8.91 2.28
C ASP A 125 -2.00 -8.82 2.88
N THR A 126 -2.23 -7.80 3.72
CA THR A 126 -3.55 -7.55 4.33
C THR A 126 -4.59 -7.17 3.28
N LEU A 127 -4.24 -6.25 2.37
CA LEU A 127 -5.19 -5.78 1.36
C LEU A 127 -5.60 -6.89 0.39
N GLU A 128 -4.70 -7.77 0.01
CA GLU A 128 -4.99 -8.91 -0.86
C GLU A 128 -6.02 -9.84 -0.20
N VAL A 129 -5.83 -10.20 1.08
CA VAL A 129 -6.78 -11.05 1.82
C VAL A 129 -8.16 -10.40 1.87
N LEU A 130 -8.23 -9.12 2.22
CA LEU A 130 -9.51 -8.39 2.33
C LEU A 130 -10.22 -8.27 0.98
N LEU A 131 -9.49 -7.98 -0.11
CA LEU A 131 -10.07 -7.88 -1.45
C LEU A 131 -10.51 -9.24 -2.00
N ARG A 132 -9.96 -10.37 -1.53
CA ARG A 132 -10.48 -11.72 -1.81
C ARG A 132 -11.69 -12.10 -0.96
N GLY A 133 -12.05 -11.27 0.03
CA GLY A 133 -13.13 -11.56 0.98
C GLY A 133 -12.71 -12.44 2.18
N GLY A 134 -11.41 -12.58 2.42
CA GLY A 134 -10.89 -13.19 3.65
C GLY A 134 -11.00 -12.26 4.85
N ARG A 135 -11.01 -12.84 6.06
CA ARG A 135 -10.86 -12.14 7.35
C ARG A 135 -9.46 -12.36 7.90
#